data_AF-A0A0B2SJQ7-F1
#
_entry.id   AF-A0A0B2SJQ7-F1
#
_cell.length_a   1.000
_cell.length_b   1.000
_cell.length_c   1.000
_cell.angle_alpha   90.00
_cell.angle_beta   90.00
_cell.angle_gamma   90.00
#
_symmetry.space_group_name_H-M   'P 1'
#
loop_
_entity.id
_entity.type
_entity.pdbx_description
1 polymer ?
#
loop_
_entity_poly.entity_id
_entity_poly.type
_entity_poly.pdbx_seq_one_letter_code
_entity_poly.pdbx_strand_id
1 'polypeptide(L)'
;MLISKFSKLDIMHNNVGMKHAVRVMIPSRHGSIVAMASICGCIGGVASQAYTSSKHNIVELVRNAVVELGPLRIRVNIVSPYE
;
A
#
# COMPACT_ATOMS: atom_id res chain seq x y z
N MET A 1 -14.59 13.17 -12.97
CA MET A 1 -13.37 13.99 -12.76
C MET A 1 -12.80 13.94 -11.33
N LEU A 2 -13.58 13.61 -10.28
CA LEU A 2 -13.07 13.41 -8.90
C LEU A 2 -12.60 11.97 -8.61
N ILE A 3 -13.15 10.97 -9.30
CA ILE A 3 -12.87 9.54 -9.10
C ILE A 3 -11.39 9.18 -9.38
N SER A 4 -10.75 9.82 -10.37
CA SER A 4 -9.36 9.50 -10.74
C SER A 4 -8.30 10.24 -9.92
N LYS A 5 -8.65 11.35 -9.25
CA LYS A 5 -7.67 12.16 -8.51
C LYS A 5 -7.22 11.47 -7.23
N PHE A 6 -8.16 10.95 -6.44
CA PHE A 6 -7.83 10.33 -5.14
C PHE A 6 -7.16 8.95 -5.30
N SER A 7 -7.70 8.11 -6.18
CA SER A 7 -7.14 6.79 -6.48
C SER A 7 -5.70 6.86 -7.00
N LYS A 8 -5.40 7.80 -7.90
CA LYS A 8 -4.03 7.99 -8.41
C LYS A 8 -3.08 8.52 -7.33
N LEU A 9 -3.55 9.44 -6.49
CA LEU A 9 -2.71 10.10 -5.49
C LEU A 9 -2.26 9.14 -4.38
N ASP A 10 -3.18 8.30 -3.86
CA ASP A 10 -2.88 7.34 -2.79
C ASP A 10 -1.85 6.28 -3.23
N ILE A 11 -2.01 5.77 -4.46
CA ILE A 11 -1.12 4.77 -5.04
C ILE A 11 0.26 5.37 -5.30
N MET A 12 0.32 6.57 -5.91
CA MET A 12 1.59 7.21 -6.22
C MET A 12 2.38 7.58 -4.97
N HIS A 13 1.74 8.10 -3.92
CA HIS A 13 2.43 8.41 -2.67
C HIS A 13 3.02 7.17 -1.99
N ASN A 14 2.24 6.09 -1.86
CA ASN A 14 2.75 4.85 -1.26
C ASN A 14 3.89 4.27 -2.09
N ASN A 15 3.75 4.22 -3.41
CA ASN A 15 4.78 3.64 -4.27
C ASN A 15 6.11 4.44 -4.22
N VAL A 16 6.03 5.78 -4.25
CA VAL A 16 7.22 6.64 -4.12
C VAL A 16 7.86 6.48 -2.73
N GLY A 17 7.06 6.48 -1.66
CA GLY A 17 7.56 6.29 -0.30
C GLY A 17 8.27 4.93 -0.13
N MET A 18 7.63 3.86 -0.59
CA MET A 18 8.19 2.51 -0.57
C MET A 18 9.49 2.43 -1.38
N LYS A 19 9.53 2.99 -2.59
CA LYS A 19 10.75 3.01 -3.42
C LYS A 19 11.95 3.63 -2.69
N HIS A 20 11.75 4.75 -2.00
CA HIS A 20 12.83 5.42 -1.27
C HIS A 20 13.24 4.64 -0.02
N ALA A 21 12.28 4.08 0.73
CA ALA A 21 12.56 3.22 1.88
C ALA A 21 13.34 1.96 1.48
N VAL A 22 12.89 1.28 0.43
CA VAL A 22 13.52 0.08 -0.11
C VAL A 22 14.96 0.33 -0.53
N ARG A 23 15.26 1.50 -1.14
CA ARG A 23 16.62 1.85 -1.58
C ARG A 23 17.66 1.77 -0.45
N VAL A 24 17.29 2.17 0.77
CA VAL A 24 18.20 2.11 1.94
C VAL A 24 18.13 0.78 2.69
N MET A 25 17.03 0.04 2.55
CA MET A 25 16.84 -1.27 3.18
C MET A 25 17.49 -2.42 2.41
N ILE A 26 17.62 -2.31 1.06
CA ILE A 26 18.24 -3.35 0.21
C ILE A 26 19.69 -3.66 0.65
N PRO A 27 20.60 -2.68 0.80
CA PRO A 27 21.98 -2.96 1.19
C PRO A 27 22.09 -3.61 2.58
N SER A 28 21.22 -3.18 3.50
CA SER A 28 21.19 -3.67 4.88
C SER A 28 20.49 -5.03 5.02
N ARG A 29 19.80 -5.51 3.97
CA ARG A 29 18.95 -6.73 3.95
C ARG A 29 18.11 -6.89 5.22
N HIS A 30 17.55 -5.77 5.68
CA HIS A 30 16.80 -5.68 6.90
C HIS A 30 15.91 -4.44 6.84
N GLY A 31 14.65 -4.60 7.23
CA GLY A 31 13.73 -3.48 7.31
C GLY A 31 12.29 -3.92 7.53
N SER A 32 11.44 -2.95 7.87
CA SER A 32 10.00 -3.14 7.96
C SER A 32 9.32 -1.91 7.38
N ILE A 33 8.38 -2.13 6.46
CA ILE A 33 7.54 -1.11 5.87
C ILE A 33 6.10 -1.36 6.35
N VAL A 34 5.42 -0.30 6.77
CA VAL A 34 4.01 -0.36 7.17
C VAL A 34 3.23 0.64 6.34
N ALA A 35 2.23 0.16 5.60
CA ALA A 35 1.33 1.01 4.83
C ALA A 35 -0.06 1.06 5.47
N MET A 36 -0.79 2.15 5.20
CA MET A 36 -2.14 2.38 5.72
C MET A 36 -3.19 2.10 4.65
N ALA A 37 -4.08 1.15 4.92
CA ALA A 37 -5.26 0.84 4.12
C ALA A 37 -6.54 1.35 4.81
N SER A 38 -7.66 0.66 4.60
CA SER A 38 -8.96 0.87 5.23
C SER A 38 -9.79 -0.39 4.99
N ILE A 39 -10.72 -0.70 5.90
CA ILE A 39 -11.62 -1.84 5.71
C ILE A 39 -12.41 -1.77 4.40
N CYS A 40 -12.65 -0.56 3.89
CA CYS A 40 -13.30 -0.35 2.59
C CYS A 40 -12.50 -0.96 1.42
N GLY A 41 -11.19 -1.20 1.57
CA GLY A 41 -10.37 -1.89 0.57
C GLY A 41 -10.48 -3.42 0.62
N CYS A 42 -11.02 -3.96 1.73
CA CYS A 42 -11.22 -5.40 1.94
C CYS A 42 -12.68 -5.82 1.72
N ILE A 43 -13.64 -4.92 1.96
CA ILE A 43 -15.08 -5.19 1.89
C ILE A 43 -15.75 -4.10 1.03
N GLY A 44 -16.52 -4.52 0.03
CA GLY A 44 -17.30 -3.62 -0.81
C GLY A 44 -18.58 -3.12 -0.12
N GLY A 45 -19.01 -1.90 -0.43
CA GLY A 45 -20.29 -1.35 0.04
C GLY A 45 -20.22 -0.41 1.25
N VAL A 46 -19.04 -0.21 1.83
CA VAL A 46 -18.85 0.67 3.01
C VAL A 46 -18.59 2.13 2.62
N ALA A 47 -17.95 2.37 1.46
CA ALA A 47 -17.61 3.71 0.99
C ALA A 47 -17.77 3.86 -0.54
N SER A 48 -17.58 5.09 -1.03
CA SER A 48 -17.58 5.41 -2.46
C SER A 48 -16.70 4.45 -3.27
N GLN A 49 -17.16 4.04 -4.46
CA GLN A 49 -16.40 3.17 -5.37
C GLN A 49 -14.96 3.67 -5.61
N ALA A 50 -14.76 4.99 -5.68
CA ALA A 50 -13.43 5.57 -5.86
C ALA A 50 -12.50 5.33 -4.66
N TYR A 51 -13.05 5.44 -3.45
CA TYR A 51 -12.31 5.22 -2.21
C TYR A 51 -12.01 3.74 -1.99
N THR A 52 -13.02 2.89 -2.15
CA THR A 52 -12.91 1.43 -2.12
C THR A 52 -11.86 0.92 -3.10
N SER A 53 -11.88 1.40 -4.35
CA SER A 53 -10.86 1.06 -5.36
C SER A 53 -9.47 1.58 -4.96
N SER A 54 -9.36 2.82 -4.46
CA SER A 54 -8.08 3.37 -3.99
C SER A 54 -7.46 2.50 -2.89
N LYS A 55 -8.24 2.15 -1.87
CA LYS A 55 -7.76 1.36 -0.72
C LYS A 55 -7.48 -0.08 -1.08
N HIS A 56 -8.25 -0.67 -1.98
CA HIS A 56 -7.96 -1.99 -2.53
C HIS A 56 -6.62 -2.00 -3.29
N ASN A 57 -6.33 -0.96 -4.07
CA ASN A 57 -5.07 -0.86 -4.79
C ASN A 57 -3.85 -0.78 -3.84
N ILE A 58 -3.98 -0.17 -2.66
CA ILE A 58 -2.90 -0.17 -1.65
C ILE A 58 -2.65 -1.59 -1.13
N VAL A 59 -3.72 -2.38 -0.89
CA VAL A 59 -3.61 -3.77 -0.44
C VAL A 59 -2.85 -4.61 -1.46
N GLU A 60 -3.22 -4.53 -2.73
CA GLU A 60 -2.54 -5.28 -3.79
C GLU A 60 -1.11 -4.79 -4.04
N LEU A 61 -0.85 -3.48 -3.94
CA LEU A 61 0.51 -2.92 -4.01
C LEU A 61 1.42 -3.52 -2.93
N VAL A 62 0.94 -3.55 -1.69
CA VAL A 62 1.70 -4.15 -0.57
C VAL A 62 1.90 -5.63 -0.77
N ARG A 63 0.88 -6.37 -1.23
CA ARG A 63 1.00 -7.81 -1.49
C ARG A 63 2.09 -8.10 -2.53
N ASN A 64 2.12 -7.33 -3.62
CA ASN A 64 3.20 -7.44 -4.63
C ASN A 64 4.57 -7.10 -4.02
N ALA A 65 4.66 -6.04 -3.23
CA ALA A 65 5.93 -5.65 -2.60
C ALA A 65 6.44 -6.71 -1.60
N VAL A 66 5.56 -7.42 -0.88
CA VAL A 66 5.96 -8.53 0.00
C VAL A 66 6.66 -9.63 -0.79
N VAL A 67 6.15 -9.97 -1.98
CA VAL A 67 6.75 -11.00 -2.84
C VAL A 67 8.15 -10.60 -3.30
N GLU A 68 8.33 -9.33 -3.70
CA GLU A 68 9.63 -8.82 -4.15
C GLU A 68 10.65 -8.64 -3.01
N LEU A 69 10.19 -8.18 -1.84
CA LEU A 69 11.05 -7.76 -0.73
C LEU A 69 11.28 -8.86 0.32
N GLY A 70 10.44 -9.91 0.33
CA GLY A 70 10.56 -11.06 1.23
C GLY A 70 11.93 -11.74 1.18
N PRO A 71 12.49 -12.08 -0.01
CA PRO A 71 13.83 -12.66 -0.14
C PRO A 71 14.96 -11.76 0.39
N LEU A 72 14.71 -10.45 0.48
CA LEU A 72 15.64 -9.45 0.98
C LEU A 72 15.53 -9.25 2.50
N ARG A 73 14.73 -10.07 3.20
CA ARG A 73 14.44 -9.97 4.64
C ARG A 73 13.83 -8.62 5.05
N ILE A 74 13.14 -7.97 4.12
CA ILE A 74 12.39 -6.74 4.37
C ILE A 74 10.92 -7.14 4.54
N ARG A 75 10.34 -6.85 5.70
CA ARG A 75 8.92 -7.12 5.97
C ARG A 75 8.08 -5.97 5.45
N VAL A 76 6.93 -6.28 4.85
CA VAL A 76 5.94 -5.25 4.50
C VAL A 76 4.60 -5.69 5.08
N ASN A 77 4.00 -4.82 5.87
CA ASN A 77 2.70 -5.04 6.49
C ASN A 77 1.74 -3.91 6.12
N ILE A 78 0.46 -4.20 6.26
CA ILE A 78 -0.60 -3.22 6.07
C ILE A 78 -1.46 -3.17 7.32
N VAL A 79 -1.85 -1.96 7.71
CA VAL A 79 -2.84 -1.74 8.78
C VAL A 79 -4.11 -1.25 8.12
N SER A 80 -5.22 -1.90 8.43
CA SER A 80 -6.54 -1.58 7.89
C SER A 80 -7.46 -1.17 9.05
N PRO A 81 -7.56 0.14 9.33
CA PRO A 81 -8.45 0.62 10.39
C PRO A 81 -9.91 0.35 10.05
N TYR A 82 -10.67 0.04 11.09
CA TYR A 82 -12.12 0.02 11.07
C TYR A 82 -12.62 1.33 11.66
N GLU A 83 -12.80 2.34 10.81
CA GLU A 83 -13.70 3.51 10.93
C GLU A 83 -13.84 4.18 9.56
#